data_AF-U6DG63-F1
#
_entry.id   AF-U6DG63-F1
#
_cell.length_a   1.000
_cell.length_b   1.000
_cell.length_c   1.000
_cell.angle_alpha   90.00
_cell.angle_beta   90.00
_cell.angle_gamma   90.00
#
_symmetry.space_group_name_H-M   'P 1'
#
loop_
_entity.id
_entity.type
_entity.pdbx_description
1 polymer ?
#
loop_
_entity_poly.entity_id
_entity_poly.type
_entity_poly.pdbx_seq_one_letter_code
_entity_poly.pdbx_strand_id
1 'polypeptide(L)'
;AAQGLAREKEAALSREQQRSAQETAQLRGQLADKESQEQELQRRLLDEQFAVLRGTAAEAERILQDAVAKLDDPLHLRCTSSPDYLVSRAQAALDAVSALEKGHAQYLVSRSDASALVAALTQFSYLAADTIVNGSATSHLAPTDPADRLVDTCRECGARALELLGQLQEQQTLHQAQPSLVRRPLQGILQLGQELKPKSLDVRQEELGAMVDKEMAATATAIEDAVRRIEDMMNQARHASSGVKLEVNERILNSCTDLMKAIRLLVTTSTSLQKEIVESGRGAATQQEFYAKNSRWTEGLISASKAVGWGATQLVESADRVVLHTGKYEELIVCSHEIAASTAQLVAASKVKADKHSPHLSRLQECSRAVNEMAANVVASSKSGQEQIEERDTMDFSGLSLIKLKKQEMETQVRVLELEKTLEAERVR
;
A
#
# COMPACT_ATOMS: atom_id res chain seq x y z
N ALA A 1 -99.17 39.12 31.46
CA ALA A 1 -97.73 39.02 31.79
C ALA A 1 -97.13 37.67 31.40
N ALA A 2 -97.66 36.54 31.90
CA ALA A 2 -97.08 35.20 31.67
C ALA A 2 -97.00 34.73 30.19
N GLN A 3 -98.01 35.00 29.36
CA GLN A 3 -98.01 34.63 27.93
C GLN A 3 -97.03 35.44 27.07
N GLY A 4 -96.74 36.69 27.44
CA GLY A 4 -95.73 37.53 26.76
C GLY A 4 -94.31 37.05 27.04
N LEU A 5 -94.02 36.75 28.31
CA LEU A 5 -92.75 36.15 28.76
C LEU A 5 -92.47 34.78 28.12
N ALA A 6 -93.51 33.97 27.91
CA ALA A 6 -93.38 32.68 27.23
C ALA A 6 -92.96 32.84 25.75
N ARG A 7 -93.62 33.75 25.02
CA ARG A 7 -93.28 34.05 23.61
C ARG A 7 -91.90 34.68 23.45
N GLU A 8 -91.48 35.56 24.37
CA GLU A 8 -90.12 36.11 24.36
C GLU A 8 -89.06 35.04 24.63
N LYS A 9 -89.31 34.12 25.58
CA LYS A 9 -88.42 32.98 25.83
C LYS A 9 -88.31 32.06 24.61
N GLU A 10 -89.42 31.79 23.93
CA GLU A 10 -89.46 30.92 22.76
C GLU A 10 -88.72 31.54 21.56
N ALA A 11 -88.87 32.86 21.36
CA ALA A 11 -88.11 33.60 20.35
C ALA A 11 -86.61 33.70 20.68
N ALA A 12 -86.25 33.86 21.96
CA ALA A 12 -84.85 33.84 22.40
C ALA A 12 -84.21 32.46 22.19
N LEU A 13 -84.92 31.38 22.54
CA LEU A 13 -84.47 30.00 22.33
C LEU A 13 -84.28 29.69 20.83
N SER A 14 -85.20 30.14 19.98
CA SER A 14 -85.09 29.96 18.52
C SER A 14 -83.88 30.71 17.94
N ARG A 15 -83.61 31.94 18.40
CA ARG A 15 -82.40 32.69 18.01
C ARG A 15 -81.12 32.00 18.45
N GLU A 16 -81.10 31.45 19.67
CA GLU A 16 -79.95 30.72 20.20
C GLU A 16 -79.71 29.40 19.44
N GLN A 17 -80.77 28.66 19.12
CA GLN A 17 -80.69 27.47 18.26
C GLN A 17 -80.17 27.81 16.86
N GLN A 18 -80.63 28.91 16.26
CA GLN A 18 -80.18 29.33 14.93
C GLN A 18 -78.73 29.80 14.93
N ARG A 19 -78.29 30.51 15.98
CA ARG A 19 -76.89 30.89 16.18
C ARG A 19 -76.00 29.66 16.38
N SER A 20 -76.43 28.70 17.20
CA SER A 20 -75.73 27.43 17.40
C SER A 20 -75.64 26.60 16.11
N ALA A 21 -76.71 26.57 15.30
CA ALA A 21 -76.71 25.92 13.99
C ALA A 21 -75.73 26.57 13.00
N GLN A 22 -75.63 27.91 13.00
CA GLN A 22 -74.65 28.63 12.19
C GLN A 22 -73.21 28.39 12.65
N GLU A 23 -72.95 28.44 13.96
CA GLU A 23 -71.63 28.17 14.53
C GLU A 23 -71.18 26.72 14.27
N THR A 24 -72.08 25.74 14.42
CA THR A 24 -71.78 24.34 14.11
C THR A 24 -71.54 24.10 12.61
N ALA A 25 -72.28 24.76 11.73
CA ALA A 25 -72.03 24.71 10.28
C ALA A 25 -70.67 25.33 9.91
N GLN A 26 -70.31 26.47 10.52
CA GLN A 26 -69.02 27.12 10.32
C GLN A 26 -67.85 26.24 10.80
N LEU A 27 -67.97 25.66 12.00
CA LEU A 27 -66.96 24.75 12.55
C LEU A 27 -66.79 23.49 11.71
N ARG A 28 -67.89 22.93 11.17
CA ARG A 28 -67.83 21.80 10.24
C ARG A 28 -67.12 22.15 8.94
N GLY A 29 -67.37 23.33 8.38
CA GLY A 29 -66.65 23.83 7.20
C GLY A 29 -65.15 23.96 7.46
N GLN A 30 -64.78 24.60 8.59
CA GLN A 30 -63.38 24.75 8.99
C GLN A 30 -62.68 23.41 9.26
N LEU A 31 -63.39 22.41 9.80
CA LEU A 31 -62.86 21.07 10.01
C LEU A 31 -62.59 20.38 8.67
N ALA A 32 -63.55 20.44 7.72
CA ALA A 32 -63.39 19.86 6.39
C ALA A 32 -62.23 20.50 5.60
N ASP A 33 -62.08 21.83 5.68
CA ASP A 33 -60.96 22.55 5.06
C ASP A 33 -59.62 22.11 5.66
N LYS A 34 -59.55 21.96 7.00
CA LYS A 34 -58.35 21.49 7.69
C LYS A 34 -58.00 20.04 7.34
N GLU A 35 -58.99 19.14 7.27
CA GLU A 35 -58.81 17.75 6.87
C GLU A 35 -58.28 17.65 5.43
N SER A 36 -58.83 18.44 4.51
CA SER A 36 -58.34 18.53 3.13
C SER A 36 -56.89 19.03 3.07
N GLN A 37 -56.57 20.05 3.87
CA GLN A 37 -55.22 20.61 3.89
C GLN A 37 -54.20 19.66 4.54
N GLU A 38 -54.60 18.91 5.57
CA GLU A 38 -53.77 17.88 6.18
C GLU A 38 -53.46 16.76 5.19
N GLN A 39 -54.46 16.28 4.44
CA GLN A 39 -54.27 15.27 3.39
C GLN A 39 -53.32 15.76 2.29
N GLU A 40 -53.44 17.03 1.89
CA GLU A 40 -52.53 17.61 0.90
C GLU A 40 -51.09 17.68 1.43
N LEU A 41 -50.90 18.13 2.67
CA LEU A 41 -49.57 18.18 3.30
C LEU A 41 -48.97 16.78 3.46
N GLN A 42 -49.77 15.78 3.84
CA GLN A 42 -49.32 14.39 3.93
C GLN A 42 -48.87 13.87 2.56
N ARG A 43 -49.62 14.15 1.48
CA ARG A 43 -49.22 13.75 0.13
C ARG A 43 -47.91 14.43 -0.30
N ARG A 44 -47.79 15.75 -0.08
CA ARG A 44 -46.58 16.51 -0.41
C ARG A 44 -45.36 15.99 0.36
N LEU A 45 -45.51 15.66 1.64
CA LEU A 45 -44.45 15.07 2.45
C LEU A 45 -43.96 13.75 1.83
N LEU A 46 -44.87 12.85 1.43
CA LEU A 46 -44.49 11.58 0.81
C LEU A 46 -43.75 11.79 -0.52
N ASP A 47 -44.22 12.73 -1.35
CA ASP A 47 -43.59 13.07 -2.62
C ASP A 47 -42.18 13.64 -2.43
N GLU A 48 -41.99 14.55 -1.45
CA GLU A 48 -40.69 15.13 -1.12
C GLU A 48 -39.71 14.07 -0.55
N GLN A 49 -40.17 13.22 0.37
CA GLN A 49 -39.35 12.15 0.95
C GLN A 49 -38.88 11.17 -0.12
N PHE A 50 -39.76 10.81 -1.06
CA PHE A 50 -39.38 9.97 -2.19
C PHE A 50 -38.44 10.71 -3.16
N ALA A 51 -38.65 12.00 -3.41
CA ALA A 51 -37.77 12.79 -4.27
C ALA A 51 -36.34 12.85 -3.73
N VAL A 52 -36.16 12.97 -2.41
CA VAL A 52 -34.85 12.91 -1.75
C VAL A 52 -34.22 11.54 -1.93
N LEU A 53 -34.97 10.45 -1.65
CA LEU A 53 -34.47 9.09 -1.85
C LEU A 53 -34.01 8.86 -3.30
N ARG A 54 -34.84 9.23 -4.28
CA ARG A 54 -34.53 9.09 -5.70
C ARG A 54 -33.28 9.89 -6.08
N GLY A 55 -33.15 11.12 -5.58
CA GLY A 55 -31.97 11.94 -5.80
C GLY A 55 -30.69 11.31 -5.24
N THR A 56 -30.76 10.78 -4.02
CA THR A 56 -29.63 10.04 -3.41
C THR A 56 -29.30 8.76 -4.17
N ALA A 57 -30.31 8.00 -4.59
CA ALA A 57 -30.10 6.78 -5.37
C ALA A 57 -29.43 7.07 -6.72
N ALA A 58 -29.81 8.16 -7.40
CA ALA A 58 -29.20 8.58 -8.66
C ALA A 58 -27.76 9.08 -8.50
N GLU A 59 -27.42 9.73 -7.38
CA GLU A 59 -26.02 10.08 -7.08
C GLU A 59 -25.19 8.83 -6.71
N ALA A 60 -25.74 7.94 -5.88
CA ALA A 60 -25.12 6.67 -5.57
C ALA A 60 -24.86 5.82 -6.82
N GLU A 61 -25.77 5.88 -7.81
CA GLU A 61 -25.62 5.18 -9.07
C GLU A 61 -24.44 5.74 -9.86
N ARG A 62 -24.31 7.06 -9.98
CA ARG A 62 -23.17 7.70 -10.64
C ARG A 62 -21.83 7.33 -9.98
N ILE A 63 -21.78 7.32 -8.65
CA ILE A 63 -20.57 6.92 -7.90
C ILE A 63 -20.16 5.48 -8.23
N LEU A 64 -21.13 4.56 -8.26
CA LEU A 64 -20.84 3.15 -8.54
C LEU A 64 -20.55 2.89 -10.02
N GLN A 65 -21.22 3.59 -10.95
CA GLN A 65 -20.91 3.53 -12.37
C GLN A 65 -19.45 3.98 -12.63
N ASP A 66 -19.02 5.08 -12.01
CA ASP A 66 -17.63 5.56 -12.09
C ASP A 66 -16.63 4.55 -11.54
N ALA A 67 -16.94 3.89 -10.41
CA ALA A 67 -16.10 2.85 -9.84
C ALA A 67 -16.00 1.60 -10.72
N VAL A 68 -17.12 1.16 -11.32
CA VAL A 68 -17.16 0.03 -12.24
C VAL A 68 -16.42 0.33 -13.54
N ALA A 69 -16.54 1.55 -14.08
CA ALA A 69 -15.83 1.97 -15.28
C ALA A 69 -14.30 1.91 -15.11
N LYS A 70 -13.78 2.16 -13.90
CA LYS A 70 -12.35 2.05 -13.58
C LYS A 70 -11.81 0.63 -13.66
N LEU A 71 -12.65 -0.40 -13.61
CA LEU A 71 -12.21 -1.79 -13.81
C LEU A 71 -11.64 -2.01 -15.22
N ASP A 72 -12.13 -1.24 -16.19
CA ASP A 72 -11.77 -1.34 -17.61
C ASP A 72 -10.87 -0.18 -18.07
N ASP A 73 -10.50 0.74 -17.19
CA ASP A 73 -9.67 1.92 -17.51
C ASP A 73 -8.17 1.56 -17.58
N PRO A 74 -7.51 1.71 -18.75
CA PRO A 74 -6.09 1.43 -18.89
C PRO A 74 -5.20 2.30 -17.99
N LEU A 75 -5.66 3.50 -17.60
CA LEU A 75 -4.91 4.37 -16.68
C LEU A 75 -4.96 3.84 -15.24
N HIS A 76 -5.99 3.08 -14.89
CA HIS A 76 -6.17 2.50 -13.57
C HIS A 76 -5.29 1.26 -13.34
N LEU A 77 -4.77 0.61 -14.41
CA LEU A 77 -3.82 -0.51 -14.34
C LEU A 77 -2.56 -0.22 -13.51
N ARG A 78 -2.18 1.05 -13.37
CA ARG A 78 -1.01 1.48 -12.59
C ARG A 78 -1.30 1.66 -11.10
N CYS A 79 -2.57 1.66 -10.70
CA CYS A 79 -2.95 1.76 -9.30
C CYS A 79 -2.75 0.42 -8.60
N THR A 80 -2.12 0.44 -7.43
CA THR A 80 -1.89 -0.76 -6.62
C THR A 80 -2.48 -0.60 -5.24
N SER A 81 -3.12 -1.65 -4.72
CA SER A 81 -3.63 -1.68 -3.34
C SER A 81 -3.19 -2.96 -2.63
N SER A 82 -3.03 -2.87 -1.30
CA SER A 82 -2.63 -4.02 -0.50
C SER A 82 -3.84 -4.91 -0.17
N PRO A 83 -3.71 -6.25 -0.16
CA PRO A 83 -4.78 -7.17 0.23
C PRO A 83 -5.37 -6.85 1.61
N ASP A 84 -4.56 -6.43 2.57
CA ASP A 84 -5.02 -6.01 3.90
C ASP A 84 -5.97 -4.80 3.86
N TYR A 85 -5.64 -3.81 3.02
CA TYR A 85 -6.48 -2.64 2.86
C TYR A 85 -7.80 -3.01 2.18
N LEU A 86 -7.75 -3.82 1.11
CA LEU A 86 -8.95 -4.35 0.47
C LEU A 86 -9.87 -5.08 1.45
N VAL A 87 -9.32 -5.96 2.31
CA VAL A 87 -10.07 -6.67 3.34
C VAL A 87 -10.76 -5.70 4.31
N SER A 88 -10.06 -4.64 4.74
CA SER A 88 -10.66 -3.62 5.61
C SER A 88 -11.81 -2.88 4.92
N ARG A 89 -11.69 -2.58 3.62
CA ARG A 89 -12.72 -1.86 2.85
C ARG A 89 -13.93 -2.75 2.56
N ALA A 90 -13.69 -4.00 2.15
CA ALA A 90 -14.74 -4.99 1.93
C ALA A 90 -15.54 -5.28 3.21
N GLN A 91 -14.88 -5.37 4.37
CA GLN A 91 -15.56 -5.51 5.65
C GLN A 91 -16.44 -4.29 5.98
N ALA A 92 -15.91 -3.08 5.82
CA ALA A 92 -16.68 -1.86 6.05
C ALA A 92 -17.90 -1.77 5.11
N ALA A 93 -17.76 -2.15 3.84
CA ALA A 93 -18.86 -2.20 2.89
C ALA A 93 -19.93 -3.22 3.30
N LEU A 94 -19.54 -4.41 3.79
CA LEU A 94 -20.46 -5.42 4.32
C LEU A 94 -21.23 -4.93 5.55
N ASP A 95 -20.57 -4.20 6.44
CA ASP A 95 -21.22 -3.61 7.61
C ASP A 95 -22.26 -2.57 7.17
N ALA A 96 -21.94 -1.75 6.18
CA ALA A 96 -22.85 -0.77 5.60
C ALA A 96 -24.06 -1.39 4.89
N VAL A 97 -23.93 -2.57 4.28
CA VAL A 97 -25.09 -3.32 3.73
C VAL A 97 -26.11 -3.62 4.82
N SER A 98 -25.67 -3.96 6.04
CA SER A 98 -26.57 -4.22 7.17
C SER A 98 -27.39 -2.97 7.55
N ALA A 99 -26.75 -1.80 7.54
CA ALA A 99 -27.44 -0.53 7.77
C ALA A 99 -28.42 -0.22 6.64
N LEU A 100 -28.06 -0.53 5.40
CA LEU A 100 -28.90 -0.33 4.22
C LEU A 100 -30.14 -1.23 4.23
N GLU A 101 -29.99 -2.51 4.57
CA GLU A 101 -31.11 -3.45 4.75
C GLU A 101 -32.11 -2.94 5.80
N LYS A 102 -31.60 -2.47 6.95
CA LYS A 102 -32.41 -1.92 8.02
C LYS A 102 -33.13 -0.63 7.60
N GLY A 103 -32.41 0.31 7.00
CA GLY A 103 -32.97 1.57 6.51
C GLY A 103 -34.03 1.34 5.43
N HIS A 104 -33.80 0.38 4.54
CA HIS A 104 -34.75 0.01 3.50
C HIS A 104 -36.04 -0.57 4.10
N ALA A 105 -35.93 -1.53 5.01
CA ALA A 105 -37.09 -2.11 5.69
C ALA A 105 -37.90 -1.05 6.47
N GLN A 106 -37.22 -0.12 7.15
CA GLN A 106 -37.87 0.98 7.87
C GLN A 106 -38.64 1.91 6.92
N TYR A 107 -38.05 2.26 5.78
CA TYR A 107 -38.71 3.12 4.79
C TYR A 107 -39.93 2.44 4.14
N LEU A 108 -39.89 1.11 3.94
CA LEU A 108 -41.05 0.36 3.44
C LEU A 108 -42.22 0.40 4.45
N VAL A 109 -41.95 0.40 5.75
CA VAL A 109 -42.96 0.51 6.81
C VAL A 109 -43.49 1.95 6.92
N SER A 110 -42.61 2.96 6.85
CA SER A 110 -42.96 4.36 6.98
C SER A 110 -42.35 5.21 5.86
N ARG A 111 -43.15 5.50 4.84
CA ARG A 111 -42.74 6.28 3.66
C ARG A 111 -42.51 7.77 3.93
N SER A 112 -42.93 8.25 5.10
CA SER A 112 -42.79 9.65 5.53
C SER A 112 -41.41 10.00 6.07
N ASP A 113 -40.50 9.04 6.23
CA ASP A 113 -39.14 9.26 6.73
C ASP A 113 -38.12 8.45 5.93
N ALA A 114 -37.45 9.08 4.97
CA ALA A 114 -36.38 8.49 4.17
C ALA A 114 -34.99 8.64 4.80
N SER A 115 -34.85 9.35 5.93
CA SER A 115 -33.56 9.81 6.45
C SER A 115 -32.55 8.66 6.71
N ALA A 116 -33.00 7.60 7.38
CA ALA A 116 -32.17 6.44 7.70
C ALA A 116 -31.70 5.71 6.43
N LEU A 117 -32.60 5.55 5.45
CA LEU A 117 -32.27 4.93 4.17
C LEU A 117 -31.29 5.78 3.36
N VAL A 118 -31.51 7.10 3.28
CA VAL A 118 -30.63 8.05 2.58
C VAL A 118 -29.21 8.02 3.16
N ALA A 119 -29.09 8.05 4.49
CA ALA A 119 -27.79 7.99 5.17
C ALA A 119 -27.08 6.66 4.90
N ALA A 120 -27.80 5.54 5.06
CA ALA A 120 -27.24 4.21 4.82
C ALA A 120 -26.85 4.00 3.35
N LEU A 121 -27.65 4.49 2.41
CA LEU A 121 -27.40 4.39 0.97
C LEU A 121 -26.16 5.17 0.56
N THR A 122 -25.98 6.38 1.10
CA THR A 122 -24.80 7.22 0.85
C THR A 122 -23.52 6.57 1.40
N GLN A 123 -23.59 6.00 2.60
CA GLN A 123 -22.45 5.31 3.19
C GLN A 123 -22.09 4.05 2.39
N PHE A 124 -23.10 3.25 2.04
CA PHE A 124 -22.93 2.04 1.25
C PHE A 124 -22.34 2.34 -0.14
N SER A 125 -22.87 3.33 -0.87
CA SER A 125 -22.40 3.64 -2.23
C SER A 125 -20.92 4.00 -2.25
N TYR A 126 -20.47 4.82 -1.31
CA TYR A 126 -19.07 5.18 -1.15
C TYR A 126 -18.19 3.97 -0.82
N LEU A 127 -18.58 3.15 0.17
CA LEU A 127 -17.78 2.01 0.62
C LEU A 127 -17.73 0.89 -0.42
N ALA A 128 -18.84 0.64 -1.13
CA ALA A 128 -18.90 -0.33 -2.21
C ALA A 128 -18.06 0.12 -3.41
N ALA A 129 -18.18 1.38 -3.83
CA ALA A 129 -17.37 1.95 -4.90
C ALA A 129 -15.87 1.88 -4.58
N ASP A 130 -15.48 2.26 -3.37
CA ASP A 130 -14.09 2.21 -2.96
C ASP A 130 -13.58 0.76 -2.82
N THR A 131 -14.43 -0.19 -2.41
CA THR A 131 -14.09 -1.62 -2.42
C THR A 131 -13.87 -2.15 -3.83
N ILE A 132 -14.70 -1.75 -4.81
CA ILE A 132 -14.55 -2.14 -6.23
C ILE A 132 -13.23 -1.60 -6.80
N VAL A 133 -12.93 -0.32 -6.58
CA VAL A 133 -11.69 0.33 -7.03
C VAL A 133 -10.47 -0.33 -6.40
N ASN A 134 -10.49 -0.59 -5.09
CA ASN A 134 -9.38 -1.28 -4.42
C ASN A 134 -9.27 -2.76 -4.82
N GLY A 135 -10.38 -3.42 -5.16
CA GLY A 135 -10.38 -4.78 -5.70
C GLY A 135 -9.63 -4.85 -7.02
N SER A 136 -9.93 -3.93 -7.95
CA SER A 136 -9.16 -3.73 -9.19
C SER A 136 -7.68 -3.50 -8.91
N ALA A 137 -7.34 -2.51 -8.07
CA ALA A 137 -5.96 -2.16 -7.77
C ALA A 137 -5.18 -3.29 -7.07
N THR A 138 -5.87 -4.15 -6.30
CA THR A 138 -5.26 -5.33 -5.66
C THR A 138 -5.02 -6.44 -6.69
N SER A 139 -5.90 -6.60 -7.68
CA SER A 139 -5.77 -7.61 -8.74
C SER A 139 -4.49 -7.45 -9.56
N HIS A 140 -4.00 -6.21 -9.74
CA HIS A 140 -2.77 -5.94 -10.50
C HIS A 140 -1.50 -6.52 -9.85
N LEU A 141 -1.53 -6.80 -8.55
CA LEU A 141 -0.42 -7.43 -7.82
C LEU A 141 -0.69 -8.91 -7.49
N ALA A 142 -1.86 -9.42 -7.88
CA ALA A 142 -2.26 -10.80 -7.60
C ALA A 142 -1.81 -11.75 -8.73
N PRO A 143 -1.65 -13.07 -8.45
CA PRO A 143 -1.49 -14.07 -9.50
C PRO A 143 -2.72 -14.07 -10.43
N THR A 144 -2.53 -14.48 -11.69
CA THR A 144 -3.55 -14.35 -12.75
C THR A 144 -4.92 -14.92 -12.37
N ASP A 145 -5.00 -16.14 -11.82
CA ASP A 145 -6.29 -16.77 -11.46
C ASP A 145 -7.05 -16.03 -10.33
N PRO A 146 -6.43 -15.71 -9.17
CA PRO A 146 -7.03 -14.82 -8.17
C PRO A 146 -7.36 -13.42 -8.69
N ALA A 147 -6.55 -12.86 -9.59
CA ALA A 147 -6.77 -11.53 -10.16
C ALA A 147 -8.06 -11.50 -11.00
N ASP A 148 -8.23 -12.46 -11.91
CA ASP A 148 -9.42 -12.57 -12.77
C ASP A 148 -10.68 -12.78 -11.92
N ARG A 149 -10.62 -13.71 -10.95
CA ARG A 149 -11.72 -13.95 -10.00
C ARG A 149 -12.09 -12.69 -9.21
N LEU A 150 -11.10 -11.89 -8.80
CA LEU A 150 -11.33 -10.67 -8.04
C LEU A 150 -12.01 -9.60 -8.91
N VAL A 151 -11.55 -9.39 -10.14
CA VAL A 151 -12.16 -8.44 -11.09
C VAL A 151 -13.60 -8.85 -11.43
N ASP A 152 -13.85 -10.14 -11.67
CA ASP A 152 -15.19 -10.65 -11.96
C ASP A 152 -16.14 -10.44 -10.76
N THR A 153 -15.66 -10.71 -9.54
CA THR A 153 -16.45 -10.50 -8.33
C THR A 153 -16.73 -9.00 -8.09
N CYS A 154 -15.77 -8.12 -8.39
CA CYS A 154 -15.98 -6.67 -8.37
C CYS A 154 -17.04 -6.23 -9.39
N ARG A 155 -17.02 -6.79 -10.60
CA ARG A 155 -18.02 -6.51 -11.64
C ARG A 155 -19.42 -6.99 -11.23
N GLU A 156 -19.52 -8.19 -10.65
CA GLU A 156 -20.78 -8.69 -10.09
C GLU A 156 -21.29 -7.79 -8.96
N CYS A 157 -20.42 -7.37 -8.03
CA CYS A 157 -20.77 -6.43 -6.97
C CYS A 157 -21.35 -5.13 -7.52
N GLY A 158 -20.69 -4.55 -8.53
CA GLY A 158 -21.14 -3.34 -9.21
C GLY A 158 -22.50 -3.53 -9.87
N ALA A 159 -22.68 -4.61 -10.63
CA ALA A 159 -23.94 -4.92 -11.31
C ALA A 159 -25.12 -5.04 -10.33
N ARG A 160 -24.92 -5.76 -9.22
CA ARG A 160 -25.95 -5.91 -8.17
C ARG A 160 -26.26 -4.60 -7.45
N ALA A 161 -25.25 -3.78 -7.20
CA ALA A 161 -25.45 -2.47 -6.58
C ALA A 161 -26.20 -1.51 -7.51
N LEU A 162 -25.89 -1.51 -8.81
CA LEU A 162 -26.59 -0.69 -9.81
C LEU A 162 -28.04 -1.14 -10.01
N GLU A 163 -28.30 -2.45 -10.06
CA GLU A 163 -29.65 -3.01 -10.10
C GLU A 163 -30.50 -2.54 -8.91
N LEU A 164 -29.94 -2.60 -7.70
CA LEU A 164 -30.58 -2.11 -6.47
C LEU A 164 -30.90 -0.61 -6.57
N LEU A 165 -29.97 0.20 -7.08
CA LEU A 165 -30.15 1.65 -7.18
C LEU A 165 -31.21 2.03 -8.20
N GLY A 166 -31.27 1.34 -9.34
CA GLY A 166 -32.36 1.50 -10.31
C GLY A 166 -33.72 1.20 -9.68
N GLN A 167 -33.81 0.12 -8.90
CA GLN A 167 -35.06 -0.25 -8.21
C GLN A 167 -35.48 0.77 -7.13
N LEU A 168 -34.54 1.50 -6.53
CA LEU A 168 -34.83 2.55 -5.54
C LEU A 168 -35.28 3.87 -6.17
N GLN A 169 -35.02 4.08 -7.46
CA GLN A 169 -35.39 5.31 -8.18
C GLN A 169 -36.85 5.31 -8.66
N GLU A 170 -37.48 4.15 -8.78
CA GLU A 170 -38.87 4.02 -9.22
C GLU A 170 -39.78 3.56 -8.07
N GLN A 171 -40.90 4.28 -7.85
CA GLN A 171 -41.84 3.94 -6.77
C GLN A 171 -42.40 2.51 -6.88
N GLN A 172 -42.60 2.05 -8.12
CA GLN A 172 -43.20 0.77 -8.42
C GLN A 172 -42.29 -0.39 -8.05
N THR A 173 -40.96 -0.22 -8.09
CA THR A 173 -39.98 -1.28 -7.85
C THR A 173 -39.40 -1.25 -6.43
N LEU A 174 -39.72 -0.23 -5.62
CA LEU A 174 -39.20 -0.10 -4.25
C LEU A 174 -39.38 -1.35 -3.38
N HIS A 175 -40.46 -2.11 -3.57
CA HIS A 175 -40.72 -3.33 -2.79
C HIS A 175 -39.94 -4.55 -3.30
N GLN A 176 -39.40 -4.48 -4.51
CA GLN A 176 -38.60 -5.53 -5.14
C GLN A 176 -37.10 -5.36 -4.86
N ALA A 177 -36.70 -4.17 -4.42
CA ALA A 177 -35.35 -3.85 -4.00
C ALA A 177 -34.85 -4.79 -2.90
N GLN A 178 -33.74 -5.49 -3.16
CA GLN A 178 -33.13 -6.43 -2.22
C GLN A 178 -31.68 -6.05 -1.94
N PRO A 179 -31.42 -5.18 -0.94
CA PRO A 179 -30.05 -4.81 -0.57
C PRO A 179 -29.14 -5.99 -0.22
N SER A 180 -29.72 -7.09 0.27
CA SER A 180 -29.00 -8.32 0.65
C SER A 180 -28.28 -9.01 -0.51
N LEU A 181 -28.69 -8.77 -1.76
CA LEU A 181 -28.07 -9.40 -2.93
C LEU A 181 -26.63 -8.92 -3.17
N VAL A 182 -26.27 -7.71 -2.71
CA VAL A 182 -24.90 -7.19 -2.83
C VAL A 182 -23.95 -7.85 -1.81
N ARG A 183 -24.49 -8.50 -0.77
CA ARG A 183 -23.69 -9.10 0.30
C ARG A 183 -22.78 -10.23 -0.18
N ARG A 184 -23.31 -11.11 -1.05
CA ARG A 184 -22.55 -12.27 -1.57
C ARG A 184 -21.30 -11.85 -2.36
N PRO A 185 -21.37 -10.98 -3.37
CA PRO A 185 -20.17 -10.57 -4.09
C PRO A 185 -19.19 -9.79 -3.18
N LEU A 186 -19.67 -8.96 -2.24
CA LEU A 186 -18.77 -8.32 -1.25
C LEU A 186 -18.06 -9.33 -0.34
N GLN A 187 -18.75 -10.41 0.08
CA GLN A 187 -18.12 -11.53 0.81
C GLN A 187 -17.09 -12.25 -0.05
N GLY A 188 -17.35 -12.43 -1.35
CA GLY A 188 -16.38 -12.98 -2.30
C GLY A 188 -15.11 -12.13 -2.40
N ILE A 189 -15.27 -10.80 -2.52
CA ILE A 189 -14.13 -9.85 -2.53
C ILE A 189 -13.35 -9.93 -1.22
N LEU A 190 -14.04 -9.98 -0.07
CA LEU A 190 -13.42 -10.12 1.24
C LEU A 190 -12.59 -11.41 1.34
N GLN A 191 -13.16 -12.53 0.91
CA GLN A 191 -12.48 -13.83 0.94
C GLN A 191 -11.26 -13.86 0.03
N LEU A 192 -11.39 -13.37 -1.21
CA LEU A 192 -10.26 -13.26 -2.14
C LEU A 192 -9.16 -12.35 -1.59
N GLY A 193 -9.54 -11.22 -0.98
CA GLY A 193 -8.61 -10.33 -0.29
C GLY A 193 -7.87 -11.03 0.86
N GLN A 194 -8.53 -11.94 1.58
CA GLN A 194 -7.90 -12.75 2.64
C GLN A 194 -6.95 -13.82 2.06
N GLU A 195 -7.34 -14.49 0.98
CA GLU A 195 -6.52 -15.49 0.26
C GLU A 195 -5.24 -14.86 -0.31
N LEU A 196 -5.34 -13.61 -0.77
CA LEU A 196 -4.25 -12.82 -1.34
C LEU A 196 -3.32 -12.19 -0.32
N LYS A 197 -3.68 -12.21 0.98
CA LYS A 197 -2.74 -11.74 2.00
C LYS A 197 -1.46 -12.55 1.86
N PRO A 198 -0.28 -11.89 1.86
CA PRO A 198 0.97 -12.60 1.95
C PRO A 198 0.83 -13.59 3.10
N LYS A 199 0.91 -14.88 2.80
CA LYS A 199 1.12 -15.88 3.84
C LYS A 199 2.50 -15.54 4.37
N SER A 200 2.56 -14.64 5.36
CA SER A 200 3.74 -14.41 6.16
C SER A 200 4.25 -15.80 6.50
N LEU A 201 5.47 -16.12 6.05
CA LEU A 201 6.18 -17.29 6.54
C LEU A 201 5.87 -17.40 8.02
N ASP A 202 5.41 -18.60 8.42
CA ASP A 202 4.81 -18.98 9.69
C ASP A 202 5.78 -18.80 10.88
N VAL A 203 6.30 -17.59 11.03
CA VAL A 203 6.98 -17.11 12.21
C VAL A 203 5.85 -16.69 13.11
N ARG A 204 5.53 -17.53 14.09
CA ARG A 204 4.53 -17.19 15.09
C ARG A 204 4.83 -15.78 15.57
N GLN A 205 3.82 -14.93 15.65
CA GLN A 205 3.99 -13.52 16.01
C GLN A 205 4.74 -13.36 17.35
N GLU A 206 4.68 -14.39 18.21
CA GLU A 206 5.42 -14.54 19.47
C GLU A 206 6.93 -14.78 19.30
N GLU A 207 7.40 -15.32 18.17
CA GLU A 207 8.82 -15.62 17.90
C GLU A 207 9.57 -14.46 17.21
N LEU A 208 8.86 -13.44 16.72
CA LEU A 208 9.44 -12.32 15.98
C LEU A 208 10.52 -11.57 16.77
N GLY A 209 10.35 -11.41 18.09
CA GLY A 209 11.35 -10.77 18.94
C GLY A 209 12.67 -11.52 19.01
N ALA A 210 12.62 -12.85 19.15
CA ALA A 210 13.84 -13.67 19.13
C ALA A 210 14.47 -13.72 17.73
N MET A 211 13.64 -13.66 16.68
CA MET A 211 14.12 -13.70 15.31
C MET A 211 14.85 -12.41 14.90
N VAL A 212 14.36 -11.24 15.28
CA VAL A 212 15.06 -9.97 14.96
C VAL A 212 16.41 -9.91 15.65
N ASP A 213 16.49 -10.27 16.94
CA ASP A 213 17.77 -10.30 17.66
C ASP A 213 18.74 -11.32 17.04
N LYS A 214 18.24 -12.50 16.66
CA LYS A 214 19.04 -13.53 15.98
C LYS A 214 19.55 -13.05 14.63
N GLU A 215 18.72 -12.41 13.82
CA GLU A 215 19.10 -11.95 12.47
C GLU A 215 20.08 -10.78 12.53
N MET A 216 19.88 -9.82 13.45
CA MET A 216 20.83 -8.73 13.69
C MET A 216 22.19 -9.27 14.17
N ALA A 217 22.20 -10.28 15.05
CA ALA A 217 23.43 -10.93 15.48
C ALA A 217 24.11 -11.71 14.34
N ALA A 218 23.35 -12.47 13.55
CA ALA A 218 23.86 -13.19 12.39
C ALA A 218 24.50 -12.24 11.36
N THR A 219 23.84 -11.10 11.10
CA THR A 219 24.39 -10.06 10.21
C THR A 219 25.67 -9.45 10.75
N ALA A 220 25.74 -9.16 12.05
CA ALA A 220 26.97 -8.68 12.67
C ALA A 220 28.12 -9.70 12.56
N THR A 221 27.84 -10.99 12.77
CA THR A 221 28.82 -12.07 12.56
C THR A 221 29.27 -12.16 11.11
N ALA A 222 28.34 -12.11 10.15
CA ALA A 222 28.66 -12.16 8.73
C ALA A 222 29.58 -10.99 8.30
N ILE A 223 29.38 -9.80 8.87
CA ILE A 223 30.25 -8.64 8.61
C ILE A 223 31.64 -8.82 9.23
N GLU A 224 31.74 -9.37 10.45
CA GLU A 224 33.05 -9.66 11.05
C GLU A 224 33.82 -10.74 10.27
N ASP A 225 33.12 -11.79 9.83
CA ASP A 225 33.71 -12.83 8.99
C ASP A 225 34.12 -12.27 7.62
N ALA A 226 33.35 -11.33 7.06
CA ALA A 226 33.70 -10.60 5.86
C ALA A 226 35.00 -9.80 6.02
N VAL A 227 35.16 -9.06 7.12
CA VAL A 227 36.40 -8.30 7.41
C VAL A 227 37.60 -9.25 7.50
N ARG A 228 37.49 -10.33 8.29
CA ARG A 228 38.58 -11.32 8.44
C ARG A 228 38.98 -11.94 7.12
N ARG A 229 38.00 -12.29 6.29
CA ARG A 229 38.25 -12.89 4.98
C ARG A 229 38.94 -11.91 4.03
N ILE A 230 38.60 -10.62 4.08
CA ILE A 230 39.30 -9.59 3.31
C ILE A 230 40.76 -9.44 3.79
N GLU A 231 41.01 -9.44 5.09
CA GLU A 231 42.37 -9.40 5.66
C GLU A 231 43.20 -10.63 5.24
N ASP A 232 42.60 -11.82 5.24
CA ASP A 232 43.24 -13.04 4.73
C ASP A 232 43.55 -12.96 3.23
N MET A 233 42.63 -12.40 2.43
CA MET A 233 42.86 -12.17 1.00
C MET A 233 44.03 -11.22 0.75
N MET A 234 44.25 -10.21 1.59
CA MET A 234 45.42 -9.32 1.45
C MET A 234 46.74 -10.09 1.56
N ASN A 235 46.82 -11.05 2.49
CA ASN A 235 48.00 -11.90 2.62
C ASN A 235 48.16 -12.84 1.42
N GLN A 236 47.06 -13.41 0.92
CA GLN A 236 47.08 -14.29 -0.26
C GLN A 236 47.46 -13.52 -1.55
N ALA A 237 46.98 -12.29 -1.70
CA ALA A 237 47.26 -11.44 -2.87
C ALA A 237 48.76 -11.18 -3.03
N ARG A 238 49.51 -11.02 -1.92
CA ARG A 238 50.97 -10.85 -1.90
C ARG A 238 51.74 -12.06 -2.44
N HIS A 239 51.15 -13.25 -2.35
CA HIS A 239 51.72 -14.48 -2.89
C HIS A 239 51.25 -14.75 -4.33
N ALA A 240 50.04 -14.33 -4.68
CA ALA A 240 49.43 -14.59 -5.98
C ALA A 240 49.77 -13.55 -7.06
N SER A 241 50.19 -12.34 -6.68
CA SER A 241 50.44 -11.23 -7.61
C SER A 241 51.65 -10.39 -7.22
N SER A 242 52.20 -9.62 -8.17
CA SER A 242 53.36 -8.76 -7.96
C SER A 242 53.30 -7.49 -8.81
N GLY A 243 54.05 -6.45 -8.43
CA GLY A 243 54.11 -5.18 -9.16
C GLY A 243 52.79 -4.40 -9.08
N VAL A 244 52.44 -3.67 -10.15
CA VAL A 244 51.25 -2.81 -10.21
C VAL A 244 49.95 -3.56 -9.87
N LYS A 245 49.80 -4.81 -10.31
CA LYS A 245 48.61 -5.63 -10.00
C LYS A 245 48.46 -5.87 -8.49
N LEU A 246 49.56 -6.07 -7.77
CA LEU A 246 49.53 -6.24 -6.31
C LEU A 246 49.13 -4.93 -5.61
N GLU A 247 49.71 -3.80 -6.03
CA GLU A 247 49.39 -2.49 -5.46
C GLU A 247 47.91 -2.13 -5.64
N VAL A 248 47.37 -2.35 -6.85
CA VAL A 248 45.95 -2.16 -7.17
C VAL A 248 45.08 -3.06 -6.30
N ASN A 249 45.41 -4.36 -6.20
CA ASN A 249 44.66 -5.33 -5.41
C ASN A 249 44.65 -4.96 -3.91
N GLU A 250 45.79 -4.55 -3.35
CA GLU A 250 45.86 -4.09 -1.96
C GLU A 250 45.01 -2.83 -1.72
N ARG A 251 45.01 -1.87 -2.66
CA ARG A 251 44.16 -0.67 -2.55
C ARG A 251 42.68 -1.02 -2.55
N ILE A 252 42.24 -1.91 -3.43
CA ILE A 252 40.86 -2.38 -3.50
C ILE A 252 40.47 -3.10 -2.20
N LEU A 253 41.27 -4.06 -1.74
CA LEU A 253 40.98 -4.79 -0.49
C LEU A 253 40.94 -3.87 0.74
N ASN A 254 41.81 -2.86 0.80
CA ASN A 254 41.75 -1.83 1.85
C ASN A 254 40.43 -1.06 1.80
N SER A 255 39.99 -0.61 0.61
CA SER A 255 38.71 0.08 0.46
C SER A 255 37.51 -0.80 0.84
N CYS A 256 37.53 -2.09 0.49
CA CYS A 256 36.50 -3.05 0.91
C CYS A 256 36.50 -3.27 2.43
N THR A 257 37.67 -3.29 3.05
CA THR A 257 37.81 -3.39 4.51
C THR A 257 37.21 -2.17 5.22
N ASP A 258 37.50 -0.97 4.73
CA ASP A 258 36.97 0.26 5.31
C ASP A 258 35.45 0.36 5.15
N LEU A 259 34.92 -0.07 4.00
CA LEU A 259 33.48 -0.24 3.80
C LEU A 259 32.87 -1.19 4.82
N MET A 260 33.44 -2.39 5.01
CA MET A 260 32.91 -3.36 5.97
C MET A 260 32.97 -2.86 7.41
N LYS A 261 34.03 -2.13 7.79
CA LYS A 261 34.13 -1.47 9.11
C LYS A 261 33.04 -0.41 9.30
N ALA A 262 32.73 0.38 8.27
CA ALA A 262 31.64 1.35 8.30
C ALA A 262 30.27 0.66 8.44
N ILE A 263 30.05 -0.43 7.70
CA ILE A 263 28.81 -1.23 7.77
C ILE A 263 28.65 -1.86 9.15
N ARG A 264 29.72 -2.38 9.74
CA ARG A 264 29.72 -2.90 11.12
C ARG A 264 29.22 -1.85 12.12
N LEU A 265 29.76 -0.64 12.03
CA LEU A 265 29.35 0.46 12.90
C LEU A 265 27.88 0.85 12.67
N LEU A 266 27.42 0.84 11.41
CA LEU A 266 26.03 1.09 11.04
C LEU A 266 25.10 0.04 11.65
N VAL A 267 25.39 -1.26 11.49
CA VAL A 267 24.57 -2.35 12.04
C VAL A 267 24.54 -2.29 13.57
N THR A 268 25.67 -2.03 14.21
CA THR A 268 25.74 -1.85 15.67
C THR A 268 24.88 -0.67 16.13
N THR A 269 24.97 0.45 15.43
CA THR A 269 24.17 1.66 15.73
C THR A 269 22.68 1.41 15.48
N SER A 270 22.33 0.67 14.44
CA SER A 270 20.96 0.26 14.13
C SER A 270 20.38 -0.61 15.24
N THR A 271 21.14 -1.58 15.74
CA THR A 271 20.74 -2.42 16.88
C THR A 271 20.51 -1.59 18.14
N SER A 272 21.38 -0.62 18.43
CA SER A 272 21.20 0.28 19.57
C SER A 272 19.93 1.14 19.44
N LEU A 273 19.64 1.66 18.24
CA LEU A 273 18.41 2.41 17.97
C LEU A 273 17.17 1.53 18.15
N GLN A 274 17.19 0.29 17.66
CA GLN A 274 16.08 -0.65 17.84
C GLN A 274 15.81 -0.91 19.33
N LYS A 275 16.87 -1.10 20.13
CA LYS A 275 16.73 -1.26 21.59
C LYS A 275 16.14 -0.02 22.25
N GLU A 276 16.59 1.18 21.89
CA GLU A 276 16.02 2.45 22.38
C GLU A 276 14.52 2.57 22.07
N ILE A 277 14.12 2.24 20.83
CA ILE A 277 12.72 2.27 20.39
C ILE A 277 11.87 1.30 21.21
N VAL A 278 12.36 0.09 21.43
CA VAL A 278 11.64 -0.93 22.19
C VAL A 278 11.55 -0.54 23.66
N GLU A 279 12.64 -0.04 24.26
CA GLU A 279 12.68 0.36 25.66
C GLU A 279 11.77 1.55 25.95
N SER A 280 11.74 2.54 25.07
CA SER A 280 10.85 3.70 25.17
C SER A 280 9.39 3.37 24.84
N GLY A 281 9.14 2.45 23.91
CA GLY A 281 7.82 2.15 23.37
C GLY A 281 7.05 1.01 24.04
N ARG A 282 7.72 0.11 24.77
CA ARG A 282 7.07 -1.10 25.34
C ARG A 282 6.18 -0.81 26.56
N GLY A 283 6.43 0.26 27.30
CA GLY A 283 5.72 0.52 28.57
C GLY A 283 5.83 -0.67 29.54
N ALA A 284 4.70 -1.21 29.97
CA ALA A 284 4.65 -2.40 30.84
C ALA A 284 4.82 -3.74 30.09
N ALA A 285 4.85 -3.73 28.75
CA ALA A 285 4.98 -4.94 27.94
C ALA A 285 6.43 -5.47 27.90
N THR A 286 6.57 -6.75 27.59
CA THR A 286 7.87 -7.37 27.29
C THR A 286 8.40 -6.92 25.92
N GLN A 287 9.71 -7.08 25.67
CA GLN A 287 10.30 -6.80 24.36
C GLN A 287 9.65 -7.65 23.26
N GLN A 288 9.39 -8.91 23.57
CA GLN A 288 8.76 -9.87 22.67
C GLN A 288 7.34 -9.45 22.29
N GLU A 289 6.53 -9.01 23.27
CA GLU A 289 5.20 -8.44 23.02
C GLU A 289 5.25 -7.16 22.18
N PHE A 290 6.25 -6.30 22.38
CA PHE A 290 6.40 -5.09 21.58
C PHE A 290 6.69 -5.40 20.11
N TYR A 291 7.61 -6.33 19.84
CA TYR A 291 7.92 -6.77 18.48
C TYR A 291 6.74 -7.51 17.84
N ALA A 292 6.00 -8.32 18.60
CA ALA A 292 4.79 -8.99 18.15
C ALA A 292 3.70 -7.98 17.75
N LYS A 293 3.43 -6.98 18.60
CA LYS A 293 2.45 -5.92 18.32
C LYS A 293 2.84 -5.04 17.13
N ASN A 294 4.14 -4.90 16.86
CA ASN A 294 4.67 -4.15 15.72
C ASN A 294 5.20 -5.09 14.63
N SER A 295 4.48 -6.19 14.33
CA SER A 295 4.94 -7.28 13.46
C SER A 295 5.52 -6.82 12.12
N ARG A 296 4.81 -5.97 11.37
CA ARG A 296 5.28 -5.43 10.08
C ARG A 296 6.62 -4.67 10.18
N TRP A 297 6.82 -3.94 11.28
CA TRP A 297 8.09 -3.23 11.51
C TRP A 297 9.21 -4.24 11.80
N THR A 298 8.94 -5.23 12.66
CA THR A 298 9.88 -6.30 12.99
C THR A 298 10.28 -7.13 11.77
N GLU A 299 9.32 -7.49 10.92
CA GLU A 299 9.56 -8.19 9.65
C GLU A 299 10.43 -7.36 8.69
N GLY A 300 10.15 -6.05 8.61
CA GLY A 300 10.97 -5.12 7.82
C GLY A 300 12.42 -5.05 8.30
N LEU A 301 12.64 -5.06 9.62
CA LEU A 301 13.98 -5.12 10.22
C LEU A 301 14.71 -6.43 9.89
N ILE A 302 14.03 -7.57 10.06
CA ILE A 302 14.59 -8.90 9.77
C ILE A 302 14.99 -8.97 8.29
N SER A 303 14.09 -8.58 7.39
CA SER A 303 14.36 -8.62 5.95
C SER A 303 15.52 -7.71 5.55
N ALA A 304 15.58 -6.49 6.06
CA ALA A 304 16.64 -5.56 5.72
C ALA A 304 18.00 -5.99 6.31
N SER A 305 18.01 -6.51 7.54
CA SER A 305 19.20 -7.08 8.18
C SER A 305 19.77 -8.22 7.36
N LYS A 306 18.92 -9.18 6.98
CA LYS A 306 19.30 -10.32 6.14
C LYS A 306 19.90 -9.90 4.80
N ALA A 307 19.32 -8.89 4.15
CA ALA A 307 19.85 -8.34 2.90
C ALA A 307 21.26 -7.75 3.06
N VAL A 308 21.53 -7.05 4.18
CA VAL A 308 22.87 -6.55 4.51
C VAL A 308 23.86 -7.71 4.73
N GLY A 309 23.46 -8.74 5.47
CA GLY A 309 24.30 -9.92 5.71
C GLY A 309 24.66 -10.63 4.39
N TRP A 310 23.67 -10.85 3.52
CA TRP A 310 23.91 -11.43 2.20
C TRP A 310 24.80 -10.54 1.32
N GLY A 311 24.54 -9.23 1.29
CA GLY A 311 25.37 -8.27 0.56
C GLY A 311 26.84 -8.27 1.02
N ALA A 312 27.09 -8.45 2.32
CA ALA A 312 28.45 -8.58 2.86
C ALA A 312 29.16 -9.82 2.32
N THR A 313 28.48 -10.97 2.30
CA THR A 313 29.01 -12.20 1.70
C THR A 313 29.30 -12.02 0.21
N GLN A 314 28.37 -11.46 -0.55
CA GLN A 314 28.54 -11.24 -2.00
C GLN A 314 29.72 -10.32 -2.32
N LEU A 315 29.90 -9.23 -1.55
CA LEU A 315 31.01 -8.31 -1.77
C LEU A 315 32.36 -8.99 -1.56
N VAL A 316 32.49 -9.81 -0.52
CA VAL A 316 33.71 -10.55 -0.23
C VAL A 316 34.00 -11.60 -1.29
N GLU A 317 32.98 -12.35 -1.73
CA GLU A 317 33.14 -13.31 -2.83
C GLU A 317 33.55 -12.63 -4.14
N SER A 318 32.99 -11.46 -4.42
CA SER A 318 33.37 -10.70 -5.61
C SER A 318 34.80 -10.16 -5.51
N ALA A 319 35.21 -9.67 -4.33
CA ALA A 319 36.56 -9.20 -4.09
C ALA A 319 37.60 -10.33 -4.22
N ASP A 320 37.27 -11.51 -3.69
CA ASP A 320 38.07 -12.74 -3.81
C ASP A 320 38.30 -13.12 -5.27
N ARG A 321 37.22 -13.17 -6.06
CA ARG A 321 37.30 -13.48 -7.49
C ARG A 321 38.14 -12.48 -8.26
N VAL A 322 38.01 -11.18 -7.97
CA VAL A 322 38.77 -10.11 -8.64
C VAL A 322 40.27 -10.18 -8.30
N VAL A 323 40.61 -10.46 -7.05
CA VAL A 323 42.00 -10.38 -6.58
C VAL A 323 42.78 -11.67 -6.82
N LEU A 324 42.19 -12.83 -6.56
CA LEU A 324 42.87 -14.13 -6.57
C LEU A 324 42.55 -14.98 -7.80
N HIS A 325 41.48 -14.65 -8.52
CA HIS A 325 41.00 -15.43 -9.66
C HIS A 325 40.83 -14.54 -10.91
N THR A 326 40.03 -15.00 -11.86
CA THR A 326 39.66 -14.27 -13.09
C THR A 326 38.28 -13.65 -12.96
N GLY A 327 38.04 -12.95 -11.84
CA GLY A 327 36.81 -12.19 -11.59
C GLY A 327 36.74 -10.88 -12.36
N LYS A 328 35.54 -10.30 -12.43
CA LYS A 328 35.26 -9.05 -13.14
C LYS A 328 35.17 -7.88 -12.15
N TYR A 329 35.87 -6.78 -12.44
CA TYR A 329 35.81 -5.56 -11.61
C TYR A 329 34.38 -4.98 -11.55
N GLU A 330 33.60 -5.19 -12.61
CA GLU A 330 32.21 -4.78 -12.72
C GLU A 330 31.33 -5.50 -11.68
N GLU A 331 31.60 -6.78 -11.38
CA GLU A 331 30.86 -7.53 -10.35
C GLU A 331 31.08 -6.90 -8.97
N LEU A 332 32.32 -6.49 -8.67
CA LEU A 332 32.68 -5.86 -7.39
C LEU A 332 32.02 -4.48 -7.24
N ILE A 333 31.95 -3.72 -8.35
CA ILE A 333 31.27 -2.42 -8.40
C ILE A 333 29.76 -2.59 -8.11
N VAL A 334 29.12 -3.58 -8.73
CA VAL A 334 27.69 -3.87 -8.50
C VAL A 334 27.45 -4.30 -7.05
N CYS A 335 28.24 -5.24 -6.53
CA CYS A 335 28.12 -5.67 -5.13
C CYS A 335 28.30 -4.51 -4.13
N SER A 336 29.17 -3.54 -4.45
CA SER A 336 29.38 -2.34 -3.63
C SER A 336 28.16 -1.40 -3.61
N HIS A 337 27.44 -1.28 -4.74
CA HIS A 337 26.18 -0.54 -4.79
C HIS A 337 25.05 -1.26 -4.07
N GLU A 338 24.90 -2.57 -4.28
CA GLU A 338 23.85 -3.40 -3.67
C GLU A 338 23.94 -3.43 -2.14
N ILE A 339 25.14 -3.56 -1.58
CA ILE A 339 25.32 -3.55 -0.12
C ILE A 339 25.02 -2.16 0.46
N ALA A 340 25.41 -1.08 -0.22
CA ALA A 340 25.07 0.29 0.21
C ALA A 340 23.55 0.51 0.20
N ALA A 341 22.86 0.06 -0.85
CA ALA A 341 21.40 0.10 -0.95
C ALA A 341 20.73 -0.71 0.19
N SER A 342 21.24 -1.91 0.47
CA SER A 342 20.74 -2.77 1.55
C SER A 342 20.90 -2.11 2.92
N THR A 343 22.04 -1.43 3.17
CA THR A 343 22.21 -0.68 4.43
C THR A 343 21.30 0.55 4.53
N ALA A 344 21.02 1.24 3.42
CA ALA A 344 20.04 2.32 3.39
C ALA A 344 18.62 1.81 3.69
N GLN A 345 18.27 0.62 3.19
CA GLN A 345 17.01 -0.05 3.51
C GLN A 345 16.91 -0.38 5.01
N LEU A 346 17.99 -0.87 5.63
CA LEU A 346 18.04 -1.13 7.08
C LEU A 346 17.85 0.16 7.89
N VAL A 347 18.49 1.26 7.47
CA VAL A 347 18.32 2.59 8.10
C VAL A 347 16.88 3.07 7.98
N ALA A 348 16.26 2.92 6.81
CA ALA A 348 14.87 3.27 6.58
C ALA A 348 13.92 2.45 7.47
N ALA A 349 14.13 1.13 7.56
CA ALA A 349 13.36 0.23 8.42
C ALA A 349 13.51 0.60 9.91
N SER A 350 14.72 0.86 10.38
CA SER A 350 14.97 1.29 11.76
C SER A 350 14.38 2.67 12.10
N LYS A 351 14.26 3.57 11.11
CA LYS A 351 13.71 4.92 11.30
C LYS A 351 12.18 4.95 11.51
N VAL A 352 11.42 3.96 11.02
CA VAL A 352 9.93 3.99 10.99
C VAL A 352 9.31 4.27 12.37
N LYS A 353 9.92 3.74 13.43
CA LYS A 353 9.44 3.85 14.81
C LYS A 353 10.37 4.70 15.71
N ALA A 354 11.39 5.33 15.12
CA ALA A 354 12.35 6.14 15.87
C ALA A 354 11.79 7.52 16.22
N ASP A 355 12.14 8.02 17.40
CA ASP A 355 11.91 9.43 17.74
C ASP A 355 12.82 10.33 16.88
N LYS A 356 12.27 11.46 16.40
CA LYS A 356 13.00 12.41 15.55
C LYS A 356 14.21 13.05 16.26
N HIS A 357 14.19 13.10 17.59
CA HIS A 357 15.23 13.67 18.44
C HIS A 357 16.14 12.60 19.05
N SER A 358 16.01 11.33 18.64
CA SER A 358 16.90 10.26 19.09
C SER A 358 18.36 10.53 18.66
N PRO A 359 19.32 10.52 19.60
CA PRO A 359 20.74 10.64 19.25
C PRO A 359 21.22 9.44 18.44
N HIS A 360 20.66 8.25 18.69
CA HIS A 360 20.96 7.05 17.91
C HIS A 360 20.47 7.16 16.47
N LEU A 361 19.33 7.82 16.21
CA LEU A 361 18.86 8.07 14.85
C LEU A 361 19.79 9.02 14.08
N SER A 362 20.24 10.11 14.71
CA SER A 362 21.20 11.04 14.07
C SER A 362 22.51 10.31 13.75
N ARG A 363 23.02 9.53 14.70
CA ARG A 363 24.25 8.76 14.51
C ARG A 363 24.10 7.70 13.41
N LEU A 364 22.94 7.04 13.33
CA LEU A 364 22.67 6.05 12.29
C LEU A 364 22.67 6.68 10.89
N GLN A 365 22.12 7.89 10.75
CA GLN A 365 22.15 8.64 9.50
C GLN A 365 23.57 9.03 9.08
N GLU A 366 24.42 9.44 10.02
CA GLU A 366 25.85 9.67 9.76
C GLU A 366 26.55 8.39 9.29
N CYS A 367 26.29 7.26 9.96
CA CYS A 367 26.86 5.97 9.56
C CYS A 367 26.42 5.59 8.13
N SER A 368 25.16 5.85 7.76
CA SER A 368 24.66 5.61 6.40
C SER A 368 25.40 6.44 5.35
N ARG A 369 25.70 7.71 5.64
CA ARG A 369 26.52 8.55 4.75
C ARG A 369 27.93 8.01 4.62
N ALA A 370 28.56 7.63 5.73
CA ALA A 370 29.90 7.04 5.72
C ALA A 370 29.96 5.74 4.90
N VAL A 371 28.94 4.87 4.98
CA VAL A 371 28.86 3.66 4.15
C VAL A 371 28.76 4.02 2.66
N ASN A 372 27.94 5.00 2.29
CA ASN A 372 27.85 5.45 0.90
C ASN A 372 29.17 6.02 0.37
N GLU A 373 29.88 6.80 1.18
CA GLU A 373 31.21 7.33 0.84
C GLU A 373 32.24 6.20 0.66
N MET A 374 32.26 5.20 1.57
CA MET A 374 33.17 4.06 1.44
C MET A 374 32.82 3.19 0.23
N ALA A 375 31.54 2.98 -0.07
CA ALA A 375 31.11 2.24 -1.26
C ALA A 375 31.56 2.97 -2.54
N ALA A 376 31.42 4.31 -2.59
CA ALA A 376 31.93 5.11 -3.69
C ALA A 376 33.46 4.98 -3.82
N ASN A 377 34.20 4.92 -2.71
CA ASN A 377 35.66 4.71 -2.72
C ASN A 377 36.05 3.33 -3.25
N VAL A 378 35.28 2.27 -2.97
CA VAL A 378 35.50 0.94 -3.56
C VAL A 378 35.29 0.98 -5.07
N VAL A 379 34.23 1.65 -5.54
CA VAL A 379 33.97 1.80 -6.98
C VAL A 379 35.08 2.59 -7.66
N ALA A 380 35.52 3.69 -7.07
CA ALA A 380 36.62 4.50 -7.60
C ALA A 380 37.93 3.71 -7.64
N SER A 381 38.25 2.95 -6.57
CA SER A 381 39.45 2.11 -6.50
C SER A 381 39.41 0.96 -7.50
N SER A 382 38.24 0.37 -7.74
CA SER A 382 38.05 -0.71 -8.71
C SER A 382 38.23 -0.21 -10.15
N LYS A 383 37.63 0.94 -10.50
CA LYS A 383 37.78 1.56 -11.83
C LYS A 383 39.22 2.00 -12.10
N SER A 384 39.80 2.75 -11.16
CA SER A 384 41.20 3.18 -11.28
C SER A 384 42.16 1.99 -11.35
N GLY A 385 41.86 0.92 -10.61
CA GLY A 385 42.62 -0.33 -10.65
C GLY A 385 42.56 -1.03 -12.00
N GLN A 386 41.36 -1.12 -12.59
CA GLN A 386 41.13 -1.68 -13.92
C GLN A 386 41.91 -0.91 -14.99
N GLU A 387 41.79 0.42 -15.02
CA GLU A 387 42.50 1.29 -15.97
C GLU A 387 44.02 1.10 -15.89
N GLN A 388 44.60 1.05 -14.69
CA GLN A 388 46.05 0.87 -14.50
C GLN A 388 46.57 -0.49 -14.93
N ILE A 389 45.73 -1.53 -14.88
CA ILE A 389 46.09 -2.88 -15.33
C ILE A 389 45.99 -2.96 -16.87
N GLU A 390 44.94 -2.38 -17.46
CA GLU A 390 44.68 -2.39 -18.90
C GLU A 390 45.63 -1.48 -19.70
N GLU A 391 46.00 -0.30 -19.17
CA GLU A 391 46.95 0.63 -19.81
C GLU A 391 48.36 0.04 -19.97
N ARG A 392 48.74 -0.93 -19.13
CA ARG A 392 50.08 -1.55 -19.21
C ARG A 392 50.18 -2.62 -20.31
N ASP A 393 49.09 -3.30 -20.62
CA ASP A 393 49.08 -4.39 -21.59
C ASP A 393 48.92 -3.91 -23.04
N THR A 394 48.71 -2.60 -23.28
CA THR A 394 48.19 -2.10 -24.56
C THR A 394 49.20 -1.52 -25.56
N MET A 395 50.49 -1.32 -25.25
CA MET A 395 51.36 -0.60 -26.20
C MET A 395 52.79 -1.12 -26.36
N ASP A 396 52.95 -2.20 -27.15
CA ASP A 396 54.18 -2.45 -27.91
C ASP A 396 53.89 -2.67 -29.41
N PHE A 397 53.98 -1.59 -30.18
CA PHE A 397 53.91 -1.63 -31.65
C PHE A 397 55.28 -1.72 -32.31
N SER A 398 56.37 -1.81 -31.53
CA SER A 398 57.74 -1.78 -32.03
C SER A 398 58.15 -3.13 -32.64
N GLY A 399 57.60 -3.42 -33.82
CA GLY A 399 57.90 -4.66 -34.55
C GLY A 399 56.86 -5.07 -35.61
N LEU A 400 55.74 -4.35 -35.71
CA LEU A 400 54.65 -4.69 -36.64
C LEU A 400 54.80 -3.96 -37.99
N SER A 401 54.72 -4.71 -39.09
CA SER A 401 54.62 -4.14 -40.44
C SER A 401 53.29 -3.39 -40.64
N LEU A 402 53.26 -2.36 -41.50
CA LEU A 402 52.07 -1.54 -41.80
C LEU A 402 50.80 -2.36 -42.11
N ILE A 403 50.93 -3.49 -42.82
CA ILE A 403 49.80 -4.37 -43.18
C ILE A 403 49.22 -5.07 -41.95
N LYS A 404 50.07 -5.53 -41.02
CA LYS A 404 49.63 -6.16 -39.77
C LYS A 404 48.92 -5.15 -38.87
N LEU A 405 49.41 -3.91 -38.84
CA LEU A 405 48.79 -2.82 -38.08
C LEU A 405 47.38 -2.52 -38.61
N LYS A 406 47.22 -2.41 -39.94
CA LYS A 406 45.92 -2.19 -40.59
C LYS A 406 44.95 -3.36 -40.36
N LYS A 407 45.46 -4.60 -40.34
CA LYS A 407 44.65 -5.78 -40.04
C LYS A 407 44.15 -5.77 -38.59
N GLN A 408 45.02 -5.47 -37.62
CA GLN A 408 44.62 -5.32 -36.21
C GLN A 408 43.65 -4.17 -36.00
N GLU A 409 43.84 -3.04 -36.69
CA GLU A 409 42.89 -1.91 -36.65
C GLU A 409 41.48 -2.35 -37.10
N MET A 410 41.41 -3.07 -38.22
CA MET A 410 40.13 -3.60 -38.73
C MET A 410 39.50 -4.63 -37.80
N GLU A 411 40.30 -5.55 -37.22
CA GLU A 411 39.82 -6.53 -36.22
C GLU A 411 39.28 -5.84 -34.96
N THR A 412 39.92 -4.76 -34.49
CA THR A 412 39.46 -3.95 -33.36
C THR A 412 38.14 -3.24 -33.69
N GLN A 413 38.00 -2.66 -34.88
CA GLN A 413 36.75 -2.01 -35.32
C GLN A 413 35.58 -3.00 -35.37
N VAL A 414 35.80 -4.22 -35.87
CA VAL A 414 34.76 -5.27 -35.85
C VAL A 414 34.36 -5.60 -34.42
N ARG A 415 35.33 -5.73 -33.50
CA ARG A 415 35.06 -6.04 -32.11
C ARG A 415 34.30 -4.94 -31.37
N VAL A 416 34.55 -3.66 -31.70
CA VAL A 416 33.76 -2.53 -31.17
C VAL A 416 32.29 -2.66 -31.56
N LEU A 417 31.99 -2.93 -32.84
CA LEU A 417 30.61 -3.09 -33.31
C LEU A 417 29.89 -4.27 -32.64
N GLU A 418 30.60 -5.38 -32.41
CA GLU A 418 30.05 -6.54 -31.69
C GLU A 418 29.73 -6.20 -30.22
N LEU A 419 30.60 -5.46 -29.55
CA LEU A 419 30.39 -5.01 -28.18
C LEU A 419 29.24 -4.00 -28.06
N GLU A 420 29.14 -3.04 -28.99
CA GLU A 420 28.00 -2.09 -29.05
C GLU A 420 26.67 -2.82 -29.21
N LYS A 421 26.62 -3.82 -30.10
CA LYS A 421 25.42 -4.65 -30.29
C LYS A 421 25.04 -5.41 -29.02
N THR A 422 26.03 -5.94 -28.31
CA THR A 422 25.82 -6.69 -27.06
C THR A 422 25.34 -5.77 -25.93
N LEU A 423 25.92 -4.57 -25.82
CA LEU A 423 25.51 -3.55 -24.86
C LEU A 423 24.06 -3.13 -25.06
N GLU A 424 23.64 -2.92 -26.31
CA GLU A 424 22.26 -2.54 -26.63
C GLU A 424 21.28 -3.67 -26.25
N ALA A 425 21.66 -4.93 -26.45
CA ALA A 425 20.84 -6.08 -26.06
C ALA A 425 20.66 -6.18 -24.54
N GLU A 426 21.71 -5.96 -23.75
CA GLU A 426 21.64 -6.01 -22.29
C GLU A 426 20.88 -4.82 -21.68
N ARG A 427 20.81 -3.65 -22.34
CA ARG A 427 20.01 -2.50 -21.87
C ARG A 427 18.49 -2.72 -21.96
N VAL A 428 18.05 -3.59 -22.86
CA VAL A 428 16.62 -3.90 -23.09
C VAL A 428 16.12 -5.01 -22.16
N ARG A 429 17.03 -5.78 -21.58
CA ARG A 429 16.76 -6.90 -20.67
C ARG A 429 16.58 -6.43 -19.24
#